data_AF-A0A357AP65-F1
#
_entry.id   AF-A0A357AP65-F1
#
_cell.length_a   1.000
_cell.length_b   1.000
_cell.length_c   1.000
_cell.angle_alpha   90.00
_cell.angle_beta   90.00
_cell.angle_gamma   90.00
#
_symmetry.space_group_name_H-M   'P 1'
#
loop_
_entity.id
_entity.type
_entity.pdbx_description
1 polymer ?
#
loop_
_entity_poly.entity_id
_entity_poly.type
_entity_poly.pdbx_seq_one_letter_code
_entity_poly.pdbx_strand_id
1 'polypeptide(L)'
;MGRKSIPLTEKKREDVKLLKAADIFKLKRIWIILLTPVSLLLLFVSKKSENFAENIIGNGIFRAVAFLYSRITGLLPFSLMELGIILSPVIVLAVLIRFFYVLVKHKNKEKYPFTRGYYALKWLINILDVASLAVFLLIVGCTCNYNRTPFAERYGISMNYSYEKSDADEVLEYIKEYENTHEVDKETYYYADGSSAELTSLEGQLQIAETMPKGENKVGDLYVLVLELTQRANEVRERLAKYEDADGVFRLSLMETEKEWGDLSEKEIYALKKKRLKKVMKLSKNAVSELNLKYPTIAKYLPSPKLIYNTEFMNKIEIVGVFCPFTMEANVDGAVPDYSIGFTSCHELGHLSGYIKENEADFIAYLACTNSDDDILLYSGYTEALITAGNALYSSSPELFSLARRGYSDAVVRDFTDNSQFWEKYNEKPAAVVANKINDSYIKASGDDNGVKAYTLVVELLLSLIREGKI
;
A
#
# COMPACT_ATOMS: atom_id res chain seq x y z
N MET A 1 58.94 36.47 -66.00
CA MET A 1 58.64 35.11 -65.51
C MET A 1 57.73 35.23 -64.30
N GLY A 2 56.44 34.90 -64.48
CA GLY A 2 55.44 35.00 -63.41
C GLY A 2 55.53 33.83 -62.44
N ARG A 3 55.47 34.13 -61.14
CA ARG A 3 54.98 33.19 -60.13
C ARG A 3 53.59 33.64 -59.69
N LYS A 4 52.59 32.89 -60.14
CA LYS A 4 51.23 32.90 -59.57
C LYS A 4 51.33 32.44 -58.11
N SER A 5 50.93 33.28 -57.17
CA SER A 5 50.44 32.81 -55.87
C SER A 5 48.92 32.83 -55.92
N ILE A 6 48.38 31.60 -55.96
CA ILE A 6 46.97 31.23 -56.08
C ILE A 6 46.19 31.82 -54.89
N PRO A 7 44.99 32.41 -55.11
CA PRO A 7 44.12 32.82 -54.00
C PRO A 7 43.72 31.56 -53.23
N LEU A 8 43.78 31.61 -51.90
CA LEU A 8 43.19 30.59 -51.04
C LEU A 8 41.70 30.51 -51.35
N THR A 9 41.38 29.60 -52.26
CA THR A 9 40.04 29.15 -52.58
C THR A 9 39.33 28.74 -51.30
N GLU A 10 38.05 29.11 -51.25
CA GLU A 10 36.98 28.65 -50.36
C GLU A 10 36.97 27.12 -50.18
N LYS A 11 37.97 26.57 -49.50
CA LYS A 11 38.12 25.14 -49.32
C LYS A 11 37.46 24.76 -48.00
N LYS A 12 36.22 24.27 -48.14
CA LYS A 12 35.40 23.60 -47.12
C LYS A 12 34.98 24.50 -45.95
N ARG A 13 33.98 25.37 -46.18
CA ARG A 13 32.86 25.37 -45.24
C ARG A 13 32.25 23.97 -45.35
N GLU A 14 32.64 23.06 -44.47
CA GLU A 14 31.82 21.88 -44.20
C GLU A 14 30.39 22.39 -44.02
N ASP A 15 29.43 21.76 -44.69
CA ASP A 15 28.00 22.04 -44.56
C ASP A 15 27.55 21.74 -43.12
N VAL A 16 27.95 22.60 -42.18
CA VAL A 16 27.40 22.65 -40.84
C VAL A 16 25.97 23.09 -41.06
N LYS A 17 25.02 22.13 -41.09
CA LYS A 17 23.59 22.42 -41.02
C LYS A 17 23.37 23.38 -39.85
N LEU A 18 23.18 24.66 -40.18
CA LEU A 18 22.94 25.71 -39.21
C LEU A 18 21.56 25.46 -38.61
N LEU A 19 21.54 24.84 -37.42
CA LEU A 19 20.33 24.61 -36.65
C LEU A 19 19.69 25.96 -36.32
N LYS A 20 18.46 26.17 -36.78
CA LYS A 20 17.67 27.35 -36.43
C LYS A 20 16.86 27.05 -35.16
N ALA A 21 16.61 28.05 -34.33
CA ALA A 21 15.74 27.89 -33.16
C ALA A 21 14.34 27.36 -33.56
N ALA A 22 13.81 27.79 -34.71
CA ALA A 22 12.54 27.32 -35.26
C ALA A 22 12.52 25.83 -35.64
N ASP A 23 13.67 25.18 -35.84
CA ASP A 23 13.73 23.73 -36.10
C ASP A 23 13.27 22.90 -34.90
N ILE A 24 13.12 23.51 -33.73
CA ILE A 24 12.66 22.84 -32.53
C ILE A 24 11.20 22.42 -32.60
N PHE A 25 10.37 23.18 -33.30
CA PHE A 25 8.94 22.85 -33.52
C PHE A 25 8.75 21.68 -34.49
N LYS A 26 9.81 21.26 -35.20
CA LYS A 26 9.78 20.05 -36.04
C LYS A 26 9.94 18.77 -35.22
N LEU A 27 10.26 18.86 -33.92
CA LEU A 27 10.36 17.71 -33.06
C LEU A 27 8.96 17.15 -32.79
N LYS A 28 8.62 16.03 -33.43
CA LYS A 28 7.32 15.35 -33.25
C LYS A 28 6.98 15.05 -31.79
N ARG A 29 7.97 14.92 -30.90
CA ARG A 29 7.72 14.66 -29.48
C ARG A 29 7.16 15.86 -28.69
N ILE A 30 7.19 17.08 -29.25
CA ILE A 30 6.65 18.27 -28.56
C ILE A 30 5.16 18.13 -28.24
N TRP A 31 4.45 17.25 -28.96
CA TRP A 31 3.07 16.88 -28.68
C TRP A 31 2.88 16.18 -27.32
N ILE A 32 3.94 15.61 -26.73
CA ILE A 32 3.89 15.00 -25.38
C ILE A 32 3.57 16.07 -24.33
N ILE A 33 4.02 17.32 -24.50
CA ILE A 33 3.71 18.43 -23.59
C ILE A 33 2.20 18.68 -23.48
N LEU A 34 1.41 18.32 -24.50
CA LEU A 34 -0.05 18.43 -24.44
C LEU A 34 -0.70 17.44 -23.46
N LEU A 35 0.03 16.43 -22.98
CA LEU A 35 -0.50 15.53 -21.96
C LEU A 35 -0.83 16.29 -20.67
N THR A 36 -0.08 17.33 -20.30
CA THR A 36 -0.36 18.11 -19.09
C THR A 36 -1.74 18.79 -19.13
N PRO A 37 -2.07 19.65 -20.13
CA PRO A 37 -3.40 20.26 -20.19
C PRO A 37 -4.52 19.22 -20.36
N VAL A 38 -4.28 18.12 -21.08
CA VAL A 38 -5.25 17.00 -21.16
C VAL A 38 -5.49 16.39 -19.77
N SER A 39 -4.44 16.12 -19.01
CA SER A 39 -4.53 15.55 -17.65
C SER A 39 -5.30 16.47 -16.71
N LEU A 40 -5.00 17.77 -16.74
CA LEU A 40 -5.68 18.77 -15.92
C LEU A 40 -7.16 18.88 -16.28
N LEU A 41 -7.52 18.77 -17.57
CA LEU A 41 -8.90 18.70 -18.00
C LEU A 41 -9.59 17.43 -17.48
N LEU A 42 -8.95 16.26 -17.60
CA LEU A 42 -9.50 15.00 -17.06
C LEU A 42 -9.72 15.09 -15.55
N LEU A 43 -8.77 15.66 -14.81
CA LEU A 43 -8.90 15.89 -13.37
C LEU A 43 -10.04 16.85 -13.04
N PHE A 44 -10.14 17.96 -13.76
CA PHE A 44 -11.22 18.93 -13.58
C PHE A 44 -12.60 18.29 -13.78
N VAL A 45 -12.77 17.50 -14.85
CA VAL A 45 -14.05 16.82 -15.12
C VAL A 45 -14.32 15.73 -14.07
N SER A 46 -13.29 14.98 -13.65
CA SER A 46 -13.43 13.95 -12.61
C SER A 46 -13.89 14.54 -11.28
N LYS A 47 -13.37 15.72 -10.90
CA LYS A 47 -13.82 16.46 -9.70
C LYS A 47 -15.27 16.97 -9.78
N LYS A 48 -15.84 17.08 -10.97
CA LYS A 48 -17.21 17.59 -11.20
C LYS A 48 -18.24 16.50 -11.45
N SER A 49 -17.81 15.27 -11.74
CA SER A 49 -18.70 14.17 -12.09
C SER A 49 -18.13 12.83 -11.63
N GLU A 50 -18.72 12.27 -10.57
CA GLU A 50 -18.40 10.92 -10.08
C GLU A 50 -18.63 9.86 -11.16
N ASN A 51 -19.70 10.00 -11.95
CA ASN A 51 -19.96 9.09 -13.06
C ASN A 51 -18.83 9.10 -14.11
N PHE A 52 -18.24 10.27 -14.38
CA PHE A 52 -17.08 10.37 -15.27
C PHE A 52 -15.83 9.74 -14.64
N ALA A 53 -15.55 10.07 -13.37
CA ALA A 53 -14.43 9.49 -12.64
C ALA A 53 -14.53 7.96 -12.56
N GLU A 54 -15.73 7.43 -12.37
CA GLU A 54 -15.94 5.99 -12.26
C GLU A 54 -15.87 5.28 -13.60
N ASN A 55 -16.69 5.69 -14.57
CA ASN A 55 -16.89 4.89 -15.76
C ASN A 55 -15.88 5.19 -16.87
N ILE A 56 -15.42 6.44 -16.97
CA ILE A 56 -14.46 6.83 -18.01
C ILE A 56 -13.04 6.70 -17.50
N ILE A 57 -12.73 7.24 -16.31
CA ILE A 57 -11.38 7.11 -15.74
C ILE A 57 -11.17 5.72 -15.16
N GLY A 58 -11.86 5.36 -14.09
CA GLY A 58 -11.61 4.12 -13.34
C GLY A 58 -11.81 2.86 -14.19
N ASN A 59 -13.04 2.63 -14.64
CA ASN A 59 -13.41 1.43 -15.40
C ASN A 59 -12.97 1.44 -16.87
N GLY A 60 -12.55 2.60 -17.38
CA GLY A 60 -12.07 2.79 -18.74
C GLY A 60 -10.55 2.94 -18.80
N ILE A 61 -10.08 4.19 -18.76
CA ILE A 61 -8.69 4.56 -19.03
C ILE A 61 -7.73 3.89 -18.04
N PHE A 62 -7.98 4.00 -16.74
CA PHE A 62 -7.13 3.42 -15.69
C PHE A 62 -7.00 1.91 -15.88
N ARG A 63 -8.12 1.18 -15.97
CA ARG A 63 -8.10 -0.27 -16.22
C ARG A 63 -7.35 -0.66 -17.48
N ALA A 64 -7.54 0.06 -18.58
CA ALA A 64 -6.84 -0.22 -19.82
C ALA A 64 -5.33 -0.01 -19.68
N VAL A 65 -4.91 1.10 -19.07
CA VAL A 65 -3.49 1.42 -18.81
C VAL A 65 -2.87 0.41 -17.86
N ALA A 66 -3.52 0.15 -16.71
CA ALA A 66 -3.06 -0.81 -15.72
C ALA A 66 -2.94 -2.21 -16.31
N PHE A 67 -3.92 -2.69 -17.08
CA PHE A 67 -3.86 -3.99 -17.75
C PHE A 67 -2.70 -4.07 -18.74
N LEU A 68 -2.52 -3.07 -19.62
CA LEU A 68 -1.46 -3.09 -20.62
C LEU A 68 -0.06 -3.01 -19.99
N TYR A 69 0.12 -2.11 -19.03
CA TYR A 69 1.41 -1.95 -18.35
C TYR A 69 1.74 -3.16 -17.48
N SER A 70 0.81 -3.62 -16.64
CA SER A 70 1.04 -4.77 -15.75
C SER A 70 1.35 -6.06 -16.52
N ARG A 71 0.86 -6.21 -17.75
CA ARG A 71 1.24 -7.32 -18.63
C ARG A 71 2.69 -7.27 -19.08
N ILE A 72 3.24 -6.06 -19.29
CA ILE A 72 4.62 -5.86 -19.70
C ILE A 72 5.55 -5.95 -18.48
N THR A 73 5.26 -5.16 -17.44
CA THR A 73 6.07 -5.10 -16.21
C THR A 73 5.98 -6.40 -15.42
N GLY A 74 4.83 -7.08 -15.46
CA GLY A 74 4.61 -8.38 -14.85
C GLY A 74 5.56 -9.48 -15.33
N LEU A 75 6.11 -9.39 -16.55
CA LEU A 75 7.08 -10.36 -17.09
C LEU A 75 8.42 -10.34 -16.36
N LEU A 76 8.75 -9.21 -15.72
CA LEU A 76 10.02 -9.05 -15.03
C LEU A 76 9.93 -9.62 -13.61
N PRO A 77 10.95 -10.34 -13.11
CA PRO A 77 10.93 -10.93 -11.78
C PRO A 77 11.33 -9.95 -10.67
N PHE A 78 11.48 -8.67 -10.97
CA PHE A 78 11.90 -7.60 -10.06
C PHE A 78 11.04 -6.35 -10.26
N SER A 79 11.02 -5.45 -9.28
CA SER A 79 10.30 -4.18 -9.31
C SER A 79 10.98 -3.18 -10.27
N LEU A 80 10.24 -2.67 -11.27
CA LEU A 80 10.74 -1.57 -12.10
C LEU A 80 10.74 -0.25 -11.35
N MET A 81 9.83 -0.07 -10.38
CA MET A 81 9.86 1.09 -9.49
C MET A 81 11.20 1.17 -8.76
N GLU A 82 11.60 0.08 -8.09
CA GLU A 82 12.85 0.03 -7.34
C GLU A 82 14.07 0.23 -8.24
N LEU A 83 14.10 -0.46 -9.39
CA LEU A 83 15.17 -0.27 -10.38
C LEU A 83 15.24 1.19 -10.85
N GLY A 84 14.09 1.81 -11.09
CA GLY A 84 13.98 3.21 -11.46
C GLY A 84 14.56 4.14 -10.39
N ILE A 85 14.22 3.91 -9.12
CA ILE A 85 14.75 4.68 -7.98
C ILE A 85 16.27 4.54 -7.92
N ILE A 86 16.81 3.31 -7.97
CA ILE A 86 18.25 3.02 -7.87
C ILE A 86 19.03 3.65 -9.04
N LEU A 87 18.51 3.56 -10.27
CA LEU A 87 19.21 4.07 -11.46
C LEU A 87 19.03 5.59 -11.65
N SER A 88 18.00 6.20 -11.07
CA SER A 88 17.67 7.60 -11.31
C SER A 88 18.83 8.58 -11.03
N PRO A 89 19.62 8.47 -9.94
CA PRO A 89 20.69 9.42 -9.68
C PRO A 89 21.82 9.31 -10.70
N VAL A 90 22.15 8.09 -11.14
CA VAL A 90 23.17 7.81 -12.16
C VAL A 90 22.72 8.35 -13.51
N ILE A 91 21.46 8.11 -13.89
CA ILE A 91 20.88 8.63 -15.13
C ILE A 91 20.88 10.15 -15.12
N VAL A 92 20.40 10.78 -14.03
CA VAL A 92 20.39 12.25 -13.88
C VAL A 92 21.80 12.82 -14.00
N LEU A 93 22.79 12.22 -13.32
CA LEU A 93 24.18 12.67 -13.40
C LEU A 93 24.75 12.55 -14.81
N ALA A 94 24.56 11.41 -15.49
CA ALA A 94 25.02 11.20 -16.86
C ALA A 94 24.36 12.18 -17.85
N VAL A 95 23.07 12.43 -17.66
CA VAL A 95 22.28 13.38 -18.43
C VAL A 95 22.83 14.80 -18.20
N LEU A 96 23.07 15.23 -16.95
CA LEU A 96 23.67 16.53 -16.64
C LEU A 96 25.10 16.68 -17.18
N ILE A 97 25.96 15.67 -17.07
CA ILE A 97 27.31 15.68 -17.65
C ILE A 97 27.22 15.88 -19.17
N ARG A 98 26.34 15.14 -19.84
CA ARG A 98 26.11 15.28 -21.29
C ARG A 98 25.61 16.69 -21.64
N PHE A 99 24.74 17.29 -20.83
CA PHE A 99 24.28 18.66 -21.02
C PHE A 99 25.44 19.65 -21.06
N PHE A 100 26.23 19.66 -19.98
CA PHE A 100 27.35 20.59 -19.84
C PHE A 100 28.43 20.32 -20.89
N TYR A 101 28.72 19.06 -21.21
CA TYR A 101 29.64 18.69 -22.29
C TYR A 101 29.21 19.29 -23.64
N VAL A 102 27.93 19.14 -24.02
CA VAL A 102 27.39 19.71 -25.28
C VAL A 102 27.47 21.23 -25.28
N LEU A 103 27.18 21.87 -24.15
CA LEU A 103 27.27 23.33 -24.01
C LEU A 103 28.71 23.83 -24.11
N VAL A 104 29.69 23.11 -23.58
CA VAL A 104 31.12 23.47 -23.67
C VAL A 104 31.66 23.23 -25.07
N LYS A 105 31.37 22.08 -25.68
CA LYS A 105 31.84 21.70 -27.04
C LYS A 105 31.43 22.72 -28.11
N HIS A 106 30.26 23.34 -27.97
CA HIS A 106 29.74 24.32 -28.93
C HIS A 106 29.89 25.77 -28.44
N LYS A 107 30.90 26.09 -27.61
CA LYS A 107 31.15 27.45 -27.10
C LYS A 107 31.52 28.46 -28.19
N ASN A 108 32.19 28.03 -29.26
CA ASN A 108 32.63 28.91 -30.35
C ASN A 108 31.44 29.37 -31.20
N LYS A 109 31.01 30.62 -31.00
CA LYS A 109 29.87 31.24 -31.70
C LYS A 109 30.11 31.47 -33.19
N GLU A 110 31.36 31.65 -33.61
CA GLU A 110 31.70 31.84 -35.03
C GLU A 110 31.56 30.52 -35.81
N LYS A 111 31.96 29.40 -35.18
CA LYS A 111 31.86 28.07 -35.79
C LYS A 111 30.45 27.46 -35.69
N TYR A 112 29.71 27.78 -34.63
CA TYR A 112 28.39 27.19 -34.33
C TYR A 112 27.38 28.23 -33.80
N PRO A 113 26.95 29.19 -34.62
CA PRO A 113 25.97 30.19 -34.20
C PRO A 113 24.63 29.53 -33.84
N PHE A 114 23.94 30.05 -32.82
CA PHE A 114 22.65 29.58 -32.28
C PHE A 114 22.59 28.13 -31.73
N THR A 115 23.69 27.37 -31.83
CA THR A 115 23.70 25.93 -31.54
C THR A 115 23.54 25.64 -30.04
N ARG A 116 24.16 26.42 -29.15
CA ARG A 116 23.98 26.29 -27.69
C ARG A 116 22.54 26.57 -27.25
N GLY A 117 21.92 27.61 -27.82
CA GLY A 117 20.52 27.97 -27.55
C GLY A 117 19.56 26.89 -28.01
N TYR A 118 19.79 26.32 -29.21
CA TYR A 118 19.02 25.17 -29.69
C TYR A 118 19.12 23.96 -28.75
N TYR A 119 20.34 23.57 -28.34
CA TYR A 119 20.51 22.43 -27.43
C TYR A 119 19.95 22.69 -26.03
N ALA A 120 20.06 23.92 -25.51
CA ALA A 120 19.44 24.31 -24.24
C ALA A 120 17.90 24.23 -24.31
N LEU A 121 17.30 24.75 -25.37
CA LEU A 121 15.85 24.66 -25.57
C LEU A 121 15.39 23.22 -25.80
N LYS A 122 16.18 22.41 -26.53
CA LYS A 122 15.90 20.98 -26.72
C LYS A 122 15.93 20.22 -25.39
N TRP A 123 16.81 20.63 -24.49
CA TRP A 123 16.88 20.12 -23.13
C TRP A 123 15.68 20.49 -22.28
N LEU A 124 15.27 21.76 -22.33
CA LEU A 124 14.05 22.22 -21.67
C LEU A 124 12.83 21.41 -22.17
N ILE A 125 12.71 21.19 -23.47
CA ILE A 125 11.63 20.36 -24.03
C ILE A 125 11.69 18.93 -23.55
N ASN A 126 12.88 18.31 -23.46
CA ASN A 126 12.98 16.95 -22.89
C ASN A 126 12.49 16.91 -21.42
N ILE A 127 12.84 17.92 -20.62
CA ILE A 127 12.37 18.02 -19.23
C ILE A 127 10.85 18.18 -19.20
N LEU A 128 10.29 19.05 -20.05
CA LEU A 128 8.84 19.24 -20.15
C LEU A 128 8.12 18.00 -20.66
N ASP A 129 8.67 17.27 -21.64
CA ASP A 129 8.11 16.01 -22.15
C ASP A 129 8.04 14.97 -21.02
N VAL A 130 9.13 14.78 -20.28
CA VAL A 130 9.20 13.83 -19.14
C VAL A 130 8.26 14.25 -18.02
N ALA A 131 8.26 15.53 -17.65
CA ALA A 131 7.36 16.06 -16.62
C ALA A 131 5.89 15.92 -17.03
N SER A 132 5.56 16.18 -18.30
CA SER A 132 4.20 16.07 -18.82
C SER A 132 3.69 14.63 -18.81
N LEU A 133 4.54 13.68 -19.21
CA LEU A 133 4.22 12.26 -19.10
C LEU A 133 4.05 11.81 -17.64
N ALA A 134 4.93 12.25 -16.74
CA ALA A 134 4.85 11.92 -15.32
C ALA A 134 3.56 12.46 -14.69
N VAL A 135 3.21 13.73 -14.96
CA VAL A 135 1.95 14.34 -14.51
C VAL A 135 0.74 13.58 -15.04
N PHE A 136 0.76 13.18 -16.32
CA PHE A 136 -0.32 12.39 -16.90
C PHE A 136 -0.49 11.04 -16.23
N LEU A 137 0.60 10.28 -16.05
CA LEU A 137 0.56 8.98 -15.38
C LEU A 137 0.10 9.10 -13.92
N LEU A 138 0.54 10.13 -13.20
CA LEU A 138 0.10 10.37 -11.82
C LEU A 138 -1.39 10.73 -11.75
N ILE A 139 -1.86 11.63 -12.62
CA ILE A 139 -3.26 12.07 -12.60
C ILE A 139 -4.20 10.94 -13.02
N VAL A 140 -3.89 10.24 -14.11
CA VAL A 140 -4.75 9.16 -14.62
C VAL A 140 -4.60 7.88 -13.78
N GLY A 141 -3.39 7.60 -13.28
CA GLY A 141 -3.08 6.45 -12.44
C GLY A 141 -3.61 6.56 -11.02
N CYS A 142 -3.57 7.76 -10.43
CA CYS A 142 -3.98 7.97 -9.04
C CYS A 142 -5.00 9.09 -8.88
N THR A 143 -4.63 10.33 -9.21
CA THR A 143 -5.33 11.52 -8.71
C THR A 143 -6.80 11.61 -9.13
N CYS A 144 -7.15 11.22 -10.36
CA CYS A 144 -8.54 11.21 -10.79
C CYS A 144 -9.37 10.16 -10.04
N ASN A 145 -8.77 9.02 -9.67
CA ASN A 145 -9.46 7.91 -9.02
C ASN A 145 -9.91 8.23 -7.58
N TYR A 146 -9.36 9.27 -6.93
CA TYR A 146 -9.88 9.77 -5.63
C TYR A 146 -11.32 10.30 -5.71
N ASN A 147 -11.77 10.72 -6.91
CA ASN A 147 -13.10 11.27 -7.15
C ASN A 147 -14.13 10.22 -7.58
N ARG A 148 -13.77 8.93 -7.51
CA ARG A 148 -14.70 7.83 -7.76
C ARG A 148 -15.70 7.74 -6.61
N THR A 149 -16.89 7.20 -6.89
CA THR A 149 -17.84 6.85 -5.84
C THR A 149 -17.18 5.85 -4.88
N PRO A 150 -17.25 6.08 -3.56
CA PRO A 150 -16.64 5.20 -2.57
C PRO A 150 -17.06 3.74 -2.72
N PHE A 151 -16.17 2.81 -2.36
CA PHE A 151 -16.41 1.36 -2.43
C PHE A 151 -17.67 0.95 -1.68
N ALA A 152 -17.81 1.43 -0.45
CA ALA A 152 -18.92 1.13 0.43
C ALA A 152 -20.27 1.54 -0.17
N GLU A 153 -20.35 2.82 -0.58
CA GLU A 153 -21.55 3.40 -1.19
C GLU A 153 -21.97 2.64 -2.45
N ARG A 154 -21.00 2.34 -3.32
CA ARG A 154 -21.25 1.60 -4.57
C ARG A 154 -21.93 0.27 -4.34
N TYR A 155 -21.48 -0.48 -3.35
CA TYR A 155 -21.96 -1.83 -3.08
C TYR A 155 -23.05 -1.85 -2.00
N GLY A 156 -23.60 -0.68 -1.65
CA GLY A 156 -24.70 -0.56 -0.70
C GLY A 156 -24.31 -1.00 0.71
N ILE A 157 -23.03 -0.93 1.07
CA ILE A 157 -22.56 -1.24 2.42
C ILE A 157 -22.97 -0.05 3.30
N SER A 158 -23.90 -0.31 4.23
CA SER A 158 -24.44 0.74 5.08
C SER A 158 -23.38 1.22 6.07
N MET A 159 -23.04 2.50 5.97
CA MET A 159 -22.10 3.19 6.86
C MET A 159 -22.82 4.11 7.85
N ASN A 160 -24.15 4.10 7.85
CA ASN A 160 -24.98 5.04 8.58
C ASN A 160 -25.18 4.58 10.02
N TYR A 161 -24.12 4.64 10.81
CA TYR A 161 -24.24 4.49 12.24
C TYR A 161 -24.44 5.84 12.90
N SER A 162 -25.71 6.20 13.08
CA SER A 162 -26.08 7.24 14.05
C SER A 162 -26.12 6.59 15.42
N TYR A 163 -24.96 6.52 16.08
CA TYR A 163 -24.90 6.06 17.46
C TYR A 163 -25.55 7.09 18.38
N GLU A 164 -26.47 6.64 19.23
CA GLU A 164 -27.04 7.51 20.27
C GLU A 164 -26.02 7.82 21.36
N LYS A 165 -25.14 6.84 21.67
CA LYS A 165 -24.07 6.96 22.67
C LYS A 165 -22.74 6.39 22.17
N SER A 166 -21.66 6.88 22.77
CA SER A 166 -20.30 6.39 22.59
C SER A 166 -19.59 6.45 23.94
N ASP A 167 -20.11 5.69 24.90
CA ASP A 167 -19.70 5.76 26.30
C ASP A 167 -19.07 4.43 26.72
N ALA A 168 -17.79 4.47 27.08
CA ALA A 168 -17.06 3.32 27.55
C ALA A 168 -17.47 2.89 28.96
N ASP A 169 -17.88 3.84 29.81
CA ASP A 169 -18.24 3.57 31.20
C ASP A 169 -19.53 2.75 31.26
N GLU A 170 -20.49 3.04 30.38
CA GLU A 170 -21.73 2.26 30.22
C GLU A 170 -21.44 0.81 29.83
N VAL A 171 -20.50 0.58 28.90
CA VAL A 171 -20.11 -0.78 28.47
C VAL A 171 -19.40 -1.51 29.61
N LEU A 172 -18.51 -0.83 30.34
CA LEU A 172 -17.81 -1.40 31.50
C LEU A 172 -18.77 -1.74 32.64
N GLU A 173 -19.77 -0.90 32.90
CA GLU A 173 -20.82 -1.14 33.89
C GLU A 173 -21.67 -2.35 33.48
N TYR A 174 -22.07 -2.42 32.22
CA TYR A 174 -22.80 -3.57 31.67
C TYR A 174 -22.04 -4.90 31.86
N ILE A 175 -20.74 -4.93 31.49
CA ILE A 175 -19.90 -6.13 31.65
C ILE A 175 -19.85 -6.55 33.13
N LYS A 176 -19.60 -5.60 34.04
CA LYS A 176 -19.53 -5.88 35.49
C LYS A 176 -20.86 -6.37 36.05
N GLU A 177 -21.97 -5.77 35.62
CA GLU A 177 -23.30 -6.22 36.05
C GLU A 177 -23.58 -7.64 35.57
N TYR A 178 -23.25 -7.95 34.32
CA TYR A 178 -23.43 -9.30 33.77
C TYR A 178 -22.60 -10.33 34.55
N GLU A 179 -21.32 -10.07 34.76
CA GLU A 179 -20.40 -10.95 35.51
C GLU A 179 -20.85 -11.18 36.97
N ASN A 180 -21.59 -10.24 37.57
CA ASN A 180 -22.13 -10.38 38.93
C ASN A 180 -23.46 -11.13 38.98
N THR A 181 -24.22 -11.16 37.88
CA THR A 181 -25.60 -11.67 37.85
C THR A 181 -25.73 -13.01 37.12
N HIS A 182 -24.75 -13.38 36.31
CA HIS A 182 -24.75 -14.60 35.50
C HIS A 182 -23.49 -15.43 35.74
N GLU A 183 -23.59 -16.74 35.50
CA GLU A 183 -22.42 -17.60 35.41
C GLU A 183 -21.74 -17.36 34.06
N VAL A 184 -20.45 -17.02 34.12
CA VAL A 184 -19.62 -16.70 32.95
C VAL A 184 -18.41 -17.61 32.96
N ASP A 185 -18.00 -18.08 31.79
CA ASP A 185 -16.80 -18.89 31.65
C ASP A 185 -15.54 -18.11 32.10
N LYS A 186 -14.72 -18.78 32.92
CA LYS A 186 -13.50 -18.22 33.50
C LYS A 186 -12.34 -19.15 33.28
N GLU A 187 -11.16 -18.56 33.15
CA GLU A 187 -9.89 -19.27 33.03
C GLU A 187 -8.87 -18.72 34.02
N THR A 188 -7.97 -19.60 34.47
CA THR A 188 -6.85 -19.22 35.32
C THR A 188 -5.80 -18.49 34.49
N TYR A 189 -5.64 -17.20 34.74
CA TYR A 189 -4.58 -16.39 34.15
C TYR A 189 -3.35 -16.37 35.04
N TYR A 190 -2.17 -16.61 34.46
CA TYR A 190 -0.88 -16.56 35.17
C TYR A 190 -0.11 -15.29 34.83
N TYR A 191 0.29 -14.54 35.85
CA TYR A 191 1.09 -13.34 35.71
C TYR A 191 2.59 -13.68 35.65
N ALA A 192 3.39 -12.77 35.07
CA ALA A 192 4.84 -12.93 34.94
C ALA A 192 5.58 -13.03 36.29
N ASP A 193 4.97 -12.56 37.38
CA ASP A 193 5.49 -12.68 38.74
C ASP A 193 5.16 -14.03 39.41
N GLY A 194 4.48 -14.93 38.69
CA GLY A 194 4.08 -16.25 39.16
C GLY A 194 2.76 -16.28 39.95
N SER A 195 2.09 -15.13 40.13
CA SER A 195 0.74 -15.09 40.69
C SER A 195 -0.31 -15.53 39.66
N SER A 196 -1.52 -15.87 40.12
CA SER A 196 -2.63 -16.23 39.24
C SER A 196 -3.95 -15.59 39.66
N ALA A 197 -4.84 -15.37 38.71
CA ALA A 197 -6.21 -14.90 38.95
C ALA A 197 -7.21 -15.64 38.05
N GLU A 198 -8.41 -15.87 38.57
CA GLU A 198 -9.56 -16.33 37.77
C GLU A 198 -10.16 -15.15 37.04
N LEU A 199 -10.00 -15.11 35.72
CA LEU A 199 -10.48 -14.03 34.87
C LEU A 199 -11.48 -14.58 33.85
N THR A 200 -12.39 -13.72 33.39
CA THR A 200 -13.33 -14.04 32.32
C THR A 200 -12.57 -14.39 31.05
N SER A 201 -12.78 -15.62 30.56
CA SER A 201 -12.12 -16.15 29.37
C SER A 201 -12.60 -15.44 28.10
N LEU A 202 -11.98 -15.71 26.94
CA LEU A 202 -12.51 -15.23 25.66
C LEU A 202 -13.95 -15.71 25.41
N GLU A 203 -14.26 -16.97 25.71
CA GLU A 203 -15.61 -17.53 25.55
C GLU A 203 -16.61 -16.82 26.47
N GLY A 204 -16.22 -16.57 27.72
CA GLY A 204 -17.02 -15.80 28.66
C GLY A 204 -17.25 -14.36 28.20
N GLN A 205 -16.23 -13.72 27.61
CA GLN A 205 -16.37 -12.37 27.05
C GLN A 205 -17.30 -12.34 25.84
N LEU A 206 -17.23 -13.35 24.96
CA LEU A 206 -18.13 -13.50 23.82
C LEU A 206 -19.57 -13.77 24.26
N GLN A 207 -19.78 -14.58 25.30
CA GLN A 207 -21.10 -14.79 25.91
C GLN A 207 -21.74 -13.48 26.37
N ILE A 208 -20.97 -12.59 27.02
CA ILE A 208 -21.45 -11.26 27.41
C ILE A 208 -21.71 -10.39 26.17
N ALA A 209 -20.82 -10.43 25.18
CA ALA A 209 -20.95 -9.64 23.95
C ALA A 209 -22.21 -9.98 23.16
N GLU A 210 -22.63 -11.26 23.13
CA GLU A 210 -23.86 -11.70 22.48
C GLU A 210 -25.13 -11.05 23.03
N THR A 211 -25.12 -10.67 24.32
CA THR A 211 -26.27 -10.04 24.98
C THR A 211 -26.26 -8.52 24.92
N MET A 212 -25.16 -7.91 24.47
CA MET A 212 -25.05 -6.45 24.36
C MET A 212 -26.01 -5.90 23.29
N PRO A 213 -26.64 -4.73 23.54
CA PRO A 213 -27.54 -4.11 22.57
C PRO A 213 -26.76 -3.58 21.35
N LYS A 214 -26.83 -4.35 20.26
CA LYS A 214 -26.12 -4.04 19.01
C LYS A 214 -26.59 -2.72 18.42
N GLY A 215 -25.64 -1.81 18.20
CA GLY A 215 -25.87 -0.54 17.54
C GLY A 215 -26.50 0.58 18.33
N GLU A 216 -26.62 0.42 19.64
CA GLU A 216 -26.98 1.50 20.55
C GLU A 216 -25.74 2.29 21.01
N ASN A 217 -24.64 1.59 21.30
CA ASN A 217 -23.39 2.17 21.78
C ASN A 217 -22.21 1.82 20.87
N LYS A 218 -21.53 2.87 20.38
CA LYS A 218 -20.39 2.74 19.47
C LYS A 218 -19.20 1.98 20.03
N VAL A 219 -18.86 2.25 21.29
CA VAL A 219 -17.72 1.61 21.96
C VAL A 219 -18.05 0.16 22.27
N GLY A 220 -19.31 -0.15 22.57
CA GLY A 220 -19.80 -1.52 22.75
C GLY A 220 -19.62 -2.37 21.49
N ASP A 221 -20.14 -1.91 20.35
CA ASP A 221 -19.99 -2.65 19.09
C ASP A 221 -18.52 -2.86 18.68
N LEU A 222 -17.67 -1.86 18.94
CA LEU A 222 -16.23 -2.01 18.72
C LEU A 222 -15.59 -3.05 19.64
N TYR A 223 -15.97 -3.07 20.92
CA TYR A 223 -15.51 -4.09 21.85
C TYR A 223 -15.89 -5.49 21.33
N VAL A 224 -17.14 -5.68 20.89
CA VAL A 224 -17.60 -6.93 20.26
C VAL A 224 -16.76 -7.27 19.02
N LEU A 225 -16.51 -6.31 18.12
CA LEU A 225 -15.66 -6.51 16.94
C LEU A 225 -14.25 -7.00 17.30
N VAL A 226 -13.64 -6.43 18.34
CA VAL A 226 -12.30 -6.86 18.79
C VAL A 226 -12.35 -8.30 19.32
N LEU A 227 -13.38 -8.70 20.06
CA LEU A 227 -13.53 -10.07 20.56
C LEU A 227 -13.72 -11.08 19.43
N GLU A 228 -14.61 -10.79 18.46
CA GLU A 228 -14.83 -11.68 17.31
C GLU A 228 -13.55 -11.83 16.47
N LEU A 229 -12.84 -10.73 16.20
CA LEU A 229 -11.56 -10.78 15.49
C LEU A 229 -10.49 -11.54 16.28
N THR A 230 -10.49 -11.43 17.61
CA THR A 230 -9.59 -12.19 18.49
C THR A 230 -9.84 -13.69 18.36
N GLN A 231 -11.11 -14.12 18.42
CA GLN A 231 -11.48 -15.53 18.24
C GLN A 231 -11.00 -16.05 16.89
N ARG A 232 -11.32 -15.33 15.80
CA ARG A 232 -10.90 -15.72 14.43
C ARG A 232 -9.38 -15.78 14.29
N ALA A 233 -8.66 -14.79 14.81
CA ALA A 233 -7.20 -14.77 14.75
C ALA A 233 -6.59 -15.95 15.51
N ASN A 234 -7.07 -16.24 16.72
CA ASN A 234 -6.62 -17.39 17.51
C ASN A 234 -6.86 -18.72 16.79
N GLU A 235 -8.09 -18.96 16.31
CA GLU A 235 -8.48 -20.19 15.61
C GLU A 235 -7.64 -20.44 14.36
N VAL A 236 -7.40 -19.41 13.55
CA VAL A 236 -6.58 -19.53 12.35
C VAL A 236 -5.12 -19.72 12.73
N ARG A 237 -4.63 -19.00 13.75
CA ARG A 237 -3.24 -19.08 14.19
C ARG A 237 -2.87 -20.45 14.72
N GLU A 238 -3.79 -21.15 15.38
CA GLU A 238 -3.61 -22.53 15.83
C GLU A 238 -3.35 -23.48 14.64
N ARG A 239 -4.11 -23.34 13.54
CA ARG A 239 -3.91 -24.14 12.31
C ARG A 239 -2.55 -23.88 11.64
N LEU A 240 -1.92 -22.77 11.96
CA LEU A 240 -0.60 -22.35 11.48
C LEU A 240 0.55 -22.78 12.42
N ALA A 241 0.30 -23.53 13.50
CA ALA A 241 1.34 -23.93 14.48
C ALA A 241 2.55 -24.65 13.85
N LYS A 242 2.35 -25.38 12.76
CA LYS A 242 3.45 -26.02 11.99
C LYS A 242 4.42 -25.03 11.32
N TYR A 243 4.12 -23.73 11.38
CA TYR A 243 4.93 -22.65 10.81
C TYR A 243 5.60 -21.81 11.90
N GLU A 244 5.62 -22.28 13.14
CA GLU A 244 6.27 -21.64 14.26
C GLU A 244 7.78 -21.87 14.27
N ASP A 245 8.55 -20.81 14.50
CA ASP A 245 9.97 -20.93 14.81
C ASP A 245 10.22 -21.42 16.25
N ALA A 246 11.49 -21.48 16.65
CA ALA A 246 11.88 -21.98 17.97
C ALA A 246 11.29 -21.18 19.13
N ASP A 247 10.93 -19.90 18.90
CA ASP A 247 10.31 -19.03 19.89
C ASP A 247 8.79 -19.08 19.81
N GLY A 248 8.21 -19.85 18.88
CA GLY A 248 6.77 -19.99 18.69
C GLY A 248 6.16 -18.91 17.80
N VAL A 249 6.97 -18.10 17.09
CA VAL A 249 6.52 -17.01 16.22
C VAL A 249 6.21 -17.54 14.82
N PHE A 250 5.14 -17.05 14.20
CA PHE A 250 4.77 -17.42 12.85
C PHE A 250 5.81 -16.97 11.82
N ARG A 251 6.31 -17.92 11.01
CA ARG A 251 7.26 -17.66 9.91
C ARG A 251 6.82 -18.29 8.59
N LEU A 252 6.71 -17.47 7.55
CA LEU A 252 6.59 -17.92 6.16
C LEU A 252 7.81 -18.77 5.76
N SER A 253 8.99 -18.56 6.36
CA SER A 253 10.17 -19.40 6.15
C SER A 253 10.05 -20.83 6.70
N LEU A 254 8.88 -21.25 7.24
CA LEU A 254 8.60 -22.63 7.69
C LEU A 254 7.47 -23.43 6.97
N MET A 255 6.70 -22.86 6.02
CA MET A 255 5.55 -23.50 5.33
C MET A 255 5.56 -24.98 4.84
N GLU A 256 6.71 -25.65 4.71
CA GLU A 256 6.87 -26.95 4.01
C GLU A 256 8.05 -27.77 4.53
N THR A 257 8.69 -27.39 5.64
CA THR A 257 9.87 -28.10 6.17
C THR A 257 9.50 -28.89 7.41
N GLU A 258 9.66 -30.22 7.37
CA GLU A 258 9.62 -31.08 8.56
C GLU A 258 10.92 -30.99 9.39
N LYS A 259 11.97 -30.34 8.86
CA LYS A 259 13.26 -30.17 9.55
C LYS A 259 13.17 -29.05 10.57
N GLU A 260 13.68 -29.32 11.77
CA GLU A 260 13.95 -28.31 12.78
C GLU A 260 14.88 -27.22 12.21
N TRP A 261 14.55 -25.97 12.50
CA TRP A 261 15.17 -24.77 11.92
C TRP A 261 16.70 -24.70 12.09
N GLY A 262 17.26 -25.45 13.05
CA GLY A 262 18.69 -25.56 13.34
C GLY A 262 19.54 -26.31 12.30
N ASP A 263 18.93 -27.06 11.39
CA ASP A 263 19.65 -27.87 10.39
C ASP A 263 19.80 -27.19 9.01
N LEU A 264 19.19 -26.02 8.81
CA LEU A 264 19.20 -25.30 7.53
C LEU A 264 20.29 -24.24 7.50
N SER A 265 21.07 -24.21 6.42
CA SER A 265 22.00 -23.09 6.19
C SER A 265 21.23 -21.79 5.89
N GLU A 266 21.85 -20.64 6.15
CA GLU A 266 21.28 -19.32 5.84
C GLU A 266 20.80 -19.20 4.39
N LYS A 267 21.53 -19.82 3.45
CA LYS A 267 21.20 -19.82 2.02
C LYS A 267 19.94 -20.62 1.73
N GLU A 268 19.73 -21.73 2.42
CA GLU A 268 18.52 -22.55 2.31
C GLU A 268 17.32 -21.83 2.91
N ILE A 269 17.48 -21.21 4.08
CA ILE A 269 16.45 -20.37 4.71
C ILE A 269 16.03 -19.24 3.77
N TYR A 270 16.99 -18.53 3.18
CA TYR A 270 16.71 -17.47 2.22
C TYR A 270 15.97 -17.97 0.98
N ALA A 271 16.39 -19.11 0.41
CA ALA A 271 15.73 -19.70 -0.76
C ALA A 271 14.28 -20.12 -0.45
N LEU A 272 14.05 -20.73 0.72
CA LEU A 272 12.73 -21.12 1.20
C LEU A 272 11.84 -19.90 1.43
N LYS A 273 12.34 -18.89 2.15
CA LYS A 273 11.61 -17.62 2.37
C LYS A 273 11.22 -17.01 1.03
N LYS A 274 12.15 -16.89 0.08
CA LYS A 274 11.86 -16.34 -1.26
C LYS A 274 10.82 -17.14 -2.04
N LYS A 275 10.89 -18.49 -2.00
CA LYS A 275 9.89 -19.37 -2.65
C LYS A 275 8.50 -19.13 -2.07
N ARG A 276 8.40 -18.97 -0.76
CA ARG A 276 7.11 -18.85 -0.06
C ARG A 276 6.52 -17.46 -0.08
N LEU A 277 7.34 -16.41 -0.03
CA LEU A 277 6.91 -15.06 -0.37
C LEU A 277 6.27 -15.04 -1.76
N LYS A 278 6.87 -15.67 -2.78
CA LYS A 278 6.25 -15.80 -4.11
C LYS A 278 4.92 -16.55 -4.09
N LYS A 279 4.75 -17.54 -3.21
CA LYS A 279 3.47 -18.24 -3.00
C LYS A 279 2.43 -17.29 -2.43
N VAL A 280 2.76 -16.54 -1.37
CA VAL A 280 1.87 -15.50 -0.79
C VAL A 280 1.47 -14.47 -1.84
N MET A 281 2.42 -13.92 -2.62
CA MET A 281 2.12 -12.99 -3.72
C MET A 281 1.16 -13.57 -4.77
N LYS A 282 1.20 -14.90 -4.99
CA LYS A 282 0.27 -15.59 -5.90
C LYS A 282 -1.09 -15.80 -5.25
N LEU A 283 -1.14 -16.11 -3.96
CA LEU A 283 -2.39 -16.23 -3.20
C LEU A 283 -3.10 -14.88 -3.16
N SER A 284 -2.40 -13.81 -2.77
CA SER A 284 -2.97 -12.46 -2.66
C SER A 284 -3.58 -11.97 -3.99
N LYS A 285 -2.88 -12.16 -5.13
CA LYS A 285 -3.47 -11.77 -6.42
C LYS A 285 -4.71 -12.57 -6.78
N ASN A 286 -4.77 -13.85 -6.40
CA ASN A 286 -5.90 -14.71 -6.71
C ASN A 286 -7.10 -14.27 -5.86
N ALA A 287 -6.89 -14.11 -4.56
CA ALA A 287 -7.90 -13.63 -3.62
C ALA A 287 -8.50 -12.27 -4.06
N VAL A 288 -7.68 -11.29 -4.40
CA VAL A 288 -8.18 -9.99 -4.89
C VAL A 288 -8.89 -10.14 -6.24
N SER A 289 -8.38 -10.98 -7.15
CA SER A 289 -9.03 -11.21 -8.45
C SER A 289 -10.39 -11.92 -8.31
N GLU A 290 -10.54 -12.81 -7.34
CA GLU A 290 -11.79 -13.54 -7.06
C GLU A 290 -12.88 -12.62 -6.52
N LEU A 291 -12.51 -11.56 -5.79
CA LEU A 291 -13.46 -10.51 -5.38
C LEU A 291 -14.19 -9.88 -6.59
N ASN A 292 -13.62 -9.91 -7.79
CA ASN A 292 -14.30 -9.42 -9.01
C ASN A 292 -15.66 -10.11 -9.26
N LEU A 293 -15.85 -11.35 -8.80
CA LEU A 293 -17.11 -12.09 -8.94
C LEU A 293 -18.26 -11.39 -8.21
N LYS A 294 -17.99 -10.82 -7.03
CA LYS A 294 -18.96 -10.09 -6.21
C LYS A 294 -18.89 -8.58 -6.43
N TYR A 295 -17.71 -8.07 -6.76
CA TYR A 295 -17.39 -6.65 -6.89
C TYR A 295 -16.74 -6.36 -8.26
N PRO A 296 -17.52 -6.24 -9.36
CA PRO A 296 -16.99 -6.14 -10.73
C PRO A 296 -16.09 -4.93 -11.00
N THR A 297 -16.06 -3.93 -10.11
CA THR A 297 -15.15 -2.78 -10.16
C THR A 297 -13.73 -3.10 -9.67
N ILE A 298 -13.49 -4.24 -9.02
CA ILE A 298 -12.15 -4.78 -8.75
C ILE A 298 -11.57 -5.39 -10.02
N ALA A 299 -10.24 -5.34 -10.22
CA ALA A 299 -9.63 -5.85 -11.44
C ALA A 299 -9.65 -7.39 -11.49
N LYS A 300 -10.16 -7.95 -12.59
CA LYS A 300 -10.21 -9.41 -12.82
C LYS A 300 -8.85 -10.05 -13.05
N TYR A 301 -7.91 -9.30 -13.64
CA TYR A 301 -6.60 -9.82 -14.01
C TYR A 301 -5.52 -8.93 -13.39
N LEU A 302 -4.87 -9.46 -12.35
CA LEU A 302 -3.80 -8.79 -11.64
C LEU A 302 -2.46 -9.54 -11.79
N PRO A 303 -1.33 -8.82 -11.92
CA PRO A 303 -0.01 -9.44 -11.77
C PRO A 303 0.22 -9.84 -10.32
N SER A 304 1.19 -10.74 -10.08
CA SER A 304 1.70 -10.93 -8.72
C SER A 304 2.45 -9.68 -8.25
N PRO A 305 2.27 -9.24 -7.00
CA PRO A 305 3.09 -8.17 -6.44
C PRO A 305 4.59 -8.50 -6.51
N LYS A 306 5.40 -7.45 -6.59
CA LYS A 306 6.86 -7.53 -6.69
C LYS A 306 7.49 -7.33 -5.32
N LEU A 307 8.42 -8.21 -4.97
CA LEU A 307 9.22 -8.02 -3.76
C LEU A 307 10.23 -6.88 -3.98
N ILE A 308 10.31 -6.00 -3.00
CA ILE A 308 11.35 -4.97 -2.92
C ILE A 308 12.62 -5.62 -2.35
N TYR A 309 13.77 -5.32 -2.95
CA TYR A 309 15.06 -5.84 -2.48
C TYR A 309 15.69 -4.96 -1.40
N ASN A 310 15.51 -3.64 -1.46
CA ASN A 310 16.04 -2.65 -0.52
C ASN A 310 15.07 -2.42 0.64
N THR A 311 14.77 -3.50 1.35
CA THR A 311 13.83 -3.53 2.48
C THR A 311 14.28 -2.61 3.63
N GLU A 312 15.59 -2.51 3.87
CA GLU A 312 16.13 -1.62 4.90
C GLU A 312 15.82 -0.14 4.65
N PHE A 313 15.76 0.30 3.39
CA PHE A 313 15.35 1.66 3.06
C PHE A 313 13.85 1.86 3.32
N MET A 314 13.02 0.90 2.89
CA MET A 314 11.56 0.90 3.10
C MET A 314 11.21 0.96 4.59
N ASN A 315 11.81 0.09 5.40
CA ASN A 315 11.59 0.05 6.84
C ASN A 315 12.05 1.33 7.56
N LYS A 316 13.15 1.97 7.10
CA LYS A 316 13.62 3.26 7.64
C LYS A 316 12.65 4.42 7.41
N ILE A 317 11.79 4.31 6.40
CA ILE A 317 10.76 5.29 6.10
C ILE A 317 9.36 4.78 6.46
N GLU A 318 9.26 3.65 7.16
CA GLU A 318 8.03 3.04 7.66
C GLU A 318 7.01 2.70 6.55
N ILE A 319 7.50 2.34 5.36
CA ILE A 319 6.64 1.90 4.25
C ILE A 319 6.78 0.39 4.07
N VAL A 320 5.65 -0.33 4.13
CA VAL A 320 5.61 -1.80 3.98
C VAL A 320 5.25 -2.26 2.57
N GLY A 321 4.61 -1.40 1.79
CA GLY A 321 4.18 -1.65 0.41
C GLY A 321 4.03 -0.35 -0.38
N VAL A 322 4.11 -0.43 -1.70
CA VAL A 322 3.90 0.71 -2.60
C VAL A 322 3.28 0.27 -3.93
N PHE A 323 2.13 0.83 -4.25
CA PHE A 323 1.60 0.88 -5.60
C PHE A 323 2.27 2.01 -6.39
N CYS A 324 2.95 1.67 -7.48
CA CYS A 324 3.62 2.67 -8.32
C CYS A 324 2.77 3.02 -9.55
N PRO A 325 2.20 4.24 -9.66
CA PRO A 325 1.40 4.64 -10.82
C PRO A 325 2.21 4.77 -12.12
N PHE A 326 3.53 4.87 -12.03
CA PHE A 326 4.41 4.96 -13.21
C PHE A 326 4.71 3.60 -13.84
N THR A 327 4.73 2.53 -13.05
CA THR A 327 5.00 1.17 -13.53
C THR A 327 3.77 0.25 -13.47
N MET A 328 2.70 0.69 -12.82
CA MET A 328 1.51 -0.08 -12.52
C MET A 328 1.85 -1.41 -11.82
N GLU A 329 2.77 -1.34 -10.86
CA GLU A 329 3.22 -2.47 -10.05
C GLU A 329 2.78 -2.26 -8.60
N ALA A 330 2.19 -3.30 -8.01
CA ALA A 330 2.13 -3.47 -6.57
C ALA A 330 3.49 -3.98 -6.09
N ASN A 331 4.11 -3.30 -5.13
CA ASN A 331 5.41 -3.64 -4.57
C ASN A 331 5.28 -3.86 -3.07
N VAL A 332 5.93 -4.89 -2.53
CA VAL A 332 5.79 -5.29 -1.13
C VAL A 332 7.17 -5.53 -0.54
N ASP A 333 7.39 -5.04 0.68
CA ASP A 333 8.55 -5.40 1.49
C ASP A 333 8.36 -6.81 2.05
N GLY A 334 9.28 -7.72 1.72
CA GLY A 334 9.27 -9.11 2.22
C GLY A 334 10.00 -9.33 3.54
N ALA A 335 10.49 -8.27 4.19
CA ALA A 335 11.23 -8.32 5.45
C ALA A 335 10.40 -7.88 6.66
N VAL A 336 9.22 -7.30 6.47
CA VAL A 336 8.26 -6.98 7.53
C VAL A 336 7.75 -8.26 8.22
N PRO A 337 7.12 -8.16 9.40
CA PRO A 337 6.58 -9.32 10.11
C PRO A 337 5.75 -10.23 9.21
N ASP A 338 6.02 -11.52 9.29
CA ASP A 338 5.61 -12.49 8.27
C ASP A 338 4.07 -12.62 8.17
N TYR A 339 3.32 -12.32 9.24
CA TYR A 339 1.86 -12.30 9.24
C TYR A 339 1.25 -11.15 8.41
N SER A 340 1.92 -10.01 8.27
CA SER A 340 1.32 -8.82 7.61
C SER A 340 1.46 -8.85 6.08
N ILE A 341 2.45 -9.59 5.57
CA ILE A 341 2.81 -9.63 4.15
C ILE A 341 1.63 -9.98 3.24
N GLY A 342 0.77 -10.91 3.66
CA GLY A 342 -0.43 -11.29 2.91
C GLY A 342 -1.42 -10.15 2.75
N PHE A 343 -1.70 -9.42 3.84
CA PHE A 343 -2.60 -8.28 3.87
C PHE A 343 -2.04 -7.11 3.06
N THR A 344 -0.78 -6.72 3.32
CA THR A 344 -0.09 -5.67 2.53
C THR A 344 -0.13 -5.98 1.03
N SER A 345 0.10 -7.24 0.65
CA SER A 345 0.02 -7.64 -0.76
C SER A 345 -1.37 -7.43 -1.35
N CYS A 346 -2.43 -7.77 -0.62
CA CYS A 346 -3.81 -7.54 -1.05
C CYS A 346 -4.16 -6.04 -1.10
N HIS A 347 -3.66 -5.25 -0.15
CA HIS A 347 -3.83 -3.79 -0.09
C HIS A 347 -3.26 -3.12 -1.35
N GLU A 348 -1.99 -3.40 -1.70
CA GLU A 348 -1.37 -2.81 -2.89
C GLU A 348 -2.04 -3.24 -4.21
N LEU A 349 -2.65 -4.44 -4.22
CA LEU A 349 -3.46 -4.91 -5.34
C LEU A 349 -4.85 -4.22 -5.40
N GLY A 350 -5.37 -3.77 -4.26
CA GLY A 350 -6.52 -2.87 -4.17
C GLY A 350 -6.24 -1.54 -4.89
N HIS A 351 -5.09 -0.93 -4.61
CA HIS A 351 -4.61 0.25 -5.36
C HIS A 351 -4.45 -0.01 -6.85
N LEU A 352 -3.86 -1.15 -7.23
CA LEU A 352 -3.74 -1.55 -8.64
C LEU A 352 -5.10 -1.81 -9.31
N SER A 353 -6.16 -2.06 -8.53
CA SER A 353 -7.55 -2.12 -9.00
C SER A 353 -8.22 -0.73 -9.11
N GLY A 354 -7.49 0.34 -8.79
CA GLY A 354 -7.90 1.73 -8.92
C GLY A 354 -8.55 2.32 -7.67
N TYR A 355 -8.46 1.64 -6.53
CA TYR A 355 -8.93 2.14 -5.23
C TYR A 355 -7.75 2.78 -4.49
N ILE A 356 -7.62 4.10 -4.62
CA ILE A 356 -6.40 4.82 -4.19
C ILE A 356 -6.52 5.34 -2.75
N LYS A 357 -7.72 5.35 -2.15
CA LYS A 357 -7.88 5.71 -0.74
C LYS A 357 -7.44 4.53 0.13
N GLU A 358 -6.56 4.79 1.09
CA GLU A 358 -5.97 3.78 1.99
C GLU A 358 -7.03 2.94 2.68
N ASN A 359 -8.05 3.58 3.24
CA ASN A 359 -9.15 2.90 3.93
C ASN A 359 -9.98 1.96 3.04
N GLU A 360 -10.13 2.27 1.75
CA GLU A 360 -10.78 1.39 0.78
C GLU A 360 -9.86 0.23 0.40
N ALA A 361 -8.57 0.50 0.23
CA ALA A 361 -7.56 -0.53 -0.04
C ALA A 361 -7.43 -1.51 1.13
N ASP A 362 -7.44 -1.03 2.38
CA ASP A 362 -7.48 -1.85 3.60
C ASP A 362 -8.73 -2.72 3.65
N PHE A 363 -9.90 -2.14 3.35
CA PHE A 363 -11.14 -2.90 3.36
C PHE A 363 -11.18 -3.97 2.25
N ILE A 364 -10.67 -3.64 1.06
CA ILE A 364 -10.51 -4.62 -0.03
C ILE A 364 -9.52 -5.72 0.37
N ALA A 365 -8.42 -5.36 1.04
CA ALA A 365 -7.43 -6.31 1.53
C ALA A 365 -8.04 -7.26 2.56
N TYR A 366 -8.80 -6.72 3.51
CA TYR A 366 -9.57 -7.50 4.47
C TYR A 366 -10.50 -8.48 3.76
N LEU A 367 -11.36 -7.99 2.85
CA LEU A 367 -12.28 -8.85 2.09
C LEU A 367 -11.53 -9.94 1.31
N ALA A 368 -10.42 -9.61 0.67
CA ALA A 368 -9.65 -10.59 -0.09
C ALA A 368 -9.06 -11.67 0.83
N CYS A 369 -8.48 -11.24 1.95
CA CYS A 369 -7.90 -12.14 2.93
C CYS A 369 -8.93 -13.04 3.60
N THR A 370 -10.05 -12.50 4.08
CA THR A 370 -11.06 -13.26 4.84
C THR A 370 -12.00 -14.10 3.98
N ASN A 371 -12.04 -13.88 2.65
CA ASN A 371 -12.73 -14.77 1.71
C ASN A 371 -11.78 -15.79 1.05
N SER A 372 -10.51 -15.88 1.48
CA SER A 372 -9.54 -16.84 0.97
C SER A 372 -9.67 -18.20 1.68
N ASP A 373 -9.49 -19.29 0.94
CA ASP A 373 -9.41 -20.65 1.51
C ASP A 373 -8.03 -20.98 2.14
N ASP A 374 -7.05 -20.08 2.02
CA ASP A 374 -5.70 -20.27 2.56
C ASP A 374 -5.52 -19.59 3.94
N ASP A 375 -5.17 -20.40 4.95
CA ASP A 375 -5.01 -19.97 6.35
C ASP A 375 -3.98 -18.83 6.53
N ILE A 376 -2.97 -18.71 5.66
CA ILE A 376 -1.99 -17.61 5.76
C ILE A 376 -2.68 -16.28 5.48
N LEU A 377 -3.52 -16.23 4.44
CA LEU A 377 -4.26 -15.01 4.11
C LEU A 377 -5.36 -14.73 5.14
N LEU A 378 -6.08 -15.75 5.61
CA LEU A 378 -7.05 -15.60 6.70
C LEU A 378 -6.38 -14.96 7.91
N TYR A 379 -5.23 -15.49 8.34
CA TYR A 379 -4.50 -14.97 9.49
C TYR A 379 -4.02 -13.54 9.26
N SER A 380 -3.43 -13.24 8.09
CA SER A 380 -3.07 -11.87 7.73
C SER A 380 -4.26 -10.90 7.84
N GLY A 381 -5.42 -11.30 7.33
CA GLY A 381 -6.64 -10.47 7.33
C GLY A 381 -7.20 -10.21 8.71
N TYR A 382 -7.42 -11.27 9.50
CA TYR A 382 -7.97 -11.14 10.85
C TYR A 382 -7.02 -10.42 11.80
N THR A 383 -5.72 -10.66 11.68
CA THR A 383 -4.72 -10.05 12.55
C THR A 383 -4.56 -8.55 12.28
N GLU A 384 -4.51 -8.11 11.02
CA GLU A 384 -4.47 -6.67 10.70
C GLU A 384 -5.77 -5.95 11.06
N ALA A 385 -6.92 -6.60 10.86
CA ALA A 385 -8.20 -6.10 11.33
C ALA A 385 -8.22 -5.99 12.87
N LEU A 386 -7.70 -6.99 13.58
CA LEU A 386 -7.62 -7.01 15.04
C LEU A 386 -6.73 -5.88 15.57
N ILE A 387 -5.56 -5.67 14.98
CA ILE A 387 -4.67 -4.55 15.32
C ILE A 387 -5.41 -3.22 15.09
N THR A 388 -6.06 -3.07 13.94
CA THR A 388 -6.77 -1.83 13.57
C THR A 388 -7.93 -1.52 14.51
N ALA A 389 -8.80 -2.50 14.77
CA ALA A 389 -9.94 -2.36 15.68
C ALA A 389 -9.47 -2.20 17.14
N GLY A 390 -8.45 -2.98 17.55
CA GLY A 390 -7.86 -2.91 18.87
C GLY A 390 -7.22 -1.55 19.17
N ASN A 391 -6.51 -0.95 18.22
CA ASN A 391 -5.96 0.40 18.36
C ASN A 391 -7.07 1.46 18.50
N ALA A 392 -8.16 1.29 17.77
CA ALA A 392 -9.32 2.17 17.88
C ALA A 392 -10.04 2.00 19.24
N LEU A 393 -10.11 0.76 19.75
CA LEU A 393 -10.67 0.47 21.06
C LEU A 393 -9.81 1.05 22.16
N TYR A 394 -8.49 0.84 22.10
CA TYR A 394 -7.54 1.42 23.04
C TYR A 394 -7.63 2.95 23.08
N SER A 395 -7.77 3.59 21.92
CA SER A 395 -7.94 5.05 21.83
C SER A 395 -9.26 5.53 22.46
N SER A 396 -10.27 4.68 22.51
CA SER A 396 -11.60 5.00 23.06
C SER A 396 -11.75 4.62 24.54
N SER A 397 -11.18 3.49 24.94
CA SER A 397 -11.10 2.97 26.30
C SER A 397 -9.94 1.98 26.44
N PRO A 398 -8.83 2.39 27.08
CA PRO A 398 -7.73 1.50 27.44
C PRO A 398 -8.17 0.34 28.33
N GLU A 399 -9.19 0.54 29.17
CA GLU A 399 -9.75 -0.47 30.06
C GLU A 399 -10.45 -1.58 29.27
N LEU A 400 -11.36 -1.25 28.37
CA LEU A 400 -12.04 -2.24 27.52
C LEU A 400 -11.05 -2.98 26.62
N PHE A 401 -10.07 -2.26 26.06
CA PHE A 401 -8.99 -2.91 25.31
C PHE A 401 -8.21 -3.91 26.18
N SER A 402 -7.90 -3.54 27.42
CA SER A 402 -7.19 -4.43 28.36
C SER A 402 -8.03 -5.67 28.70
N LEU A 403 -9.35 -5.55 28.81
CA LEU A 403 -10.25 -6.70 28.99
C LEU A 403 -10.21 -7.62 27.77
N ALA A 404 -10.41 -7.07 26.56
CA ALA A 404 -10.44 -7.83 25.31
C ALA A 404 -9.09 -8.51 25.01
N ARG A 405 -7.98 -7.82 25.28
CA ARG A 405 -6.62 -8.34 25.05
C ARG A 405 -6.33 -9.63 25.84
N ARG A 406 -7.03 -9.88 26.96
CA ARG A 406 -6.88 -11.13 27.71
C ARG A 406 -7.29 -12.35 26.90
N GLY A 407 -8.16 -12.20 25.92
CA GLY A 407 -8.55 -13.29 25.03
C GLY A 407 -7.52 -13.63 23.96
N TYR A 408 -6.40 -12.91 23.85
CA TYR A 408 -5.38 -13.20 22.85
C TYR A 408 -4.65 -14.49 23.23
N SER A 409 -4.54 -15.45 22.30
CA SER A 409 -3.71 -16.63 22.51
C SER A 409 -2.24 -16.26 22.64
N ASP A 410 -1.46 -17.07 23.36
CA ASP A 410 -0.01 -16.88 23.48
C ASP A 410 0.68 -16.79 22.11
N ALA A 411 0.20 -17.55 21.12
CA ALA A 411 0.73 -17.52 19.76
C ALA A 411 0.54 -16.15 19.07
N VAL A 412 -0.65 -15.55 19.19
CA VAL A 412 -0.92 -14.20 18.68
C VAL A 412 -0.10 -13.16 19.45
N VAL A 413 0.03 -13.29 20.77
CA VAL A 413 0.84 -12.38 21.60
C VAL A 413 2.32 -12.40 21.19
N ARG A 414 2.87 -13.58 20.88
CA ARG A 414 4.24 -13.73 20.37
C ARG A 414 4.41 -13.02 19.02
N ASP A 415 3.48 -13.21 18.09
CA ASP A 415 3.54 -12.56 16.78
C ASP A 415 3.45 -11.01 16.90
N PHE A 416 2.63 -10.50 17.82
CA PHE A 416 2.56 -9.05 18.12
C PHE A 416 3.84 -8.52 18.76
N THR A 417 4.44 -9.30 19.65
CA THR A 417 5.70 -8.94 20.30
C THR A 417 6.85 -8.92 19.28
N ASP A 418 6.89 -9.88 18.35
CA ASP A 418 7.83 -9.88 17.22
C ASP A 418 7.67 -8.63 16.35
N ASN A 419 6.43 -8.23 16.03
CA ASN A 419 6.16 -6.99 15.30
C ASN A 419 6.66 -5.75 16.06
N SER A 420 6.37 -5.63 17.37
CA SER A 420 6.85 -4.51 18.17
C SER A 420 8.38 -4.44 18.21
N GLN A 421 9.05 -5.56 18.42
CA GLN A 421 10.52 -5.65 18.42
C GLN A 421 11.13 -5.37 17.04
N PHE A 422 10.43 -5.72 15.96
CA PHE A 422 10.84 -5.39 14.60
C PHE A 422 10.86 -3.87 14.40
N TRP A 423 9.77 -3.18 14.73
CA TRP A 423 9.62 -1.73 14.51
C TRP A 423 10.40 -0.87 15.49
N GLU A 424 10.70 -1.36 16.70
CA GLU A 424 11.57 -0.67 17.67
C GLU A 424 12.94 -0.31 17.08
N LYS A 425 13.46 -1.14 16.15
CA LYS A 425 14.73 -0.89 15.43
C LYS A 425 14.69 0.34 14.50
N TYR A 426 13.49 0.82 14.18
CA TYR A 426 13.23 1.88 13.22
C TYR A 426 12.61 3.14 13.83
N ASN A 427 12.05 3.04 15.05
CA ASN A 427 11.55 4.19 15.82
C ASN A 427 12.59 5.33 15.88
N GLU A 428 12.12 6.57 15.71
CA GLU A 428 12.87 7.84 15.82
C GLU A 428 13.82 8.23 14.67
N LYS A 429 13.70 7.65 13.47
CA LYS A 429 14.56 8.07 12.33
C LYS A 429 14.01 9.32 11.62
N PRO A 430 14.82 10.39 11.41
CA PRO A 430 14.40 11.61 10.71
C PRO A 430 13.82 11.37 9.29
N ALA A 431 14.19 10.25 8.65
CA ALA A 431 13.69 9.88 7.34
C ALA A 431 12.20 9.50 7.34
N ALA A 432 11.72 8.77 8.36
CA ALA A 432 10.29 8.44 8.51
C ALA A 432 9.43 9.70 8.70
N VAL A 433 9.92 10.67 9.49
CA VAL A 433 9.24 11.96 9.67
C VAL A 433 9.10 12.73 8.36
N VAL A 434 10.13 12.72 7.50
CA VAL A 434 10.09 13.37 6.18
C VAL A 434 9.17 12.62 5.21
N ALA A 435 9.20 11.28 5.21
CA ALA A 435 8.34 10.45 4.38
C ALA A 435 6.86 10.64 4.75
N ASN A 436 6.51 10.55 6.03
CA ASN A 436 5.16 10.80 6.55
C ASN A 436 4.68 12.21 6.17
N LYS A 437 5.54 13.22 6.24
CA LYS A 437 5.19 14.60 5.83
C LYS A 437 4.94 14.75 4.33
N ILE A 438 5.70 14.04 3.48
CA ILE A 438 5.48 14.03 2.02
C ILE A 438 4.18 13.28 1.70
N ASN A 439 3.95 12.14 2.36
CA ASN A 439 2.73 11.35 2.19
C ASN A 439 1.48 12.13 2.62
N ASP A 440 1.50 12.73 3.80
CA ASP A 440 0.43 13.61 4.31
C ASP A 440 0.15 14.78 3.36
N SER A 441 1.19 15.38 2.79
CA SER A 441 1.04 16.48 1.83
C SER A 441 0.43 15.99 0.51
N TYR A 442 0.76 14.77 0.07
CA TYR A 442 0.19 14.14 -1.12
C TYR A 442 -1.29 13.77 -0.92
N ILE A 443 -1.64 13.18 0.23
CA ILE A 443 -3.01 12.82 0.63
C ILE A 443 -3.88 14.08 0.68
N LYS A 444 -3.41 15.14 1.37
CA LYS A 444 -4.11 16.45 1.45
C LYS A 444 -4.26 17.11 0.08
N ALA A 445 -3.21 17.10 -0.75
CA ALA A 445 -3.27 17.67 -2.11
C ALA A 445 -4.21 16.87 -3.05
N SER A 446 -4.42 15.59 -2.77
CA SER A 446 -5.33 14.70 -3.51
C SER A 446 -6.80 14.85 -3.08
N GLY A 447 -7.07 15.60 -2.01
CA GLY A 447 -8.42 15.95 -1.55
C GLY A 447 -8.99 15.02 -0.48
N ASP A 448 -8.16 14.19 0.15
CA ASP A 448 -8.55 13.38 1.31
C ASP A 448 -8.31 14.19 2.60
N ASP A 449 -9.21 15.13 2.86
CA ASP A 449 -9.12 16.16 3.92
C ASP A 449 -9.76 15.72 5.25
N ASN A 450 -10.05 14.43 5.43
CA ASN A 450 -10.70 13.92 6.64
C ASN A 450 -9.70 13.87 7.80
N GLY A 451 -9.56 15.03 8.44
CA GLY A 451 -8.84 15.22 9.69
C GLY A 451 -9.34 14.29 10.80
N VAL A 452 -8.36 13.84 11.58
CA VAL A 452 -8.44 13.03 12.80
C VAL A 452 -9.54 13.53 13.75
N LYS A 453 -10.55 12.66 14.01
CA LYS A 453 -11.18 12.36 15.33
C LYS A 453 -12.46 11.48 15.26
N ALA A 454 -12.58 10.61 14.28
CA ALA A 454 -13.53 9.49 14.28
C ALA A 454 -12.79 8.22 13.86
N TYR A 455 -13.34 7.05 14.18
CA TYR A 455 -12.86 5.74 13.74
C TYR A 455 -12.42 5.77 12.27
N THR A 456 -11.36 5.04 11.95
CA THR A 456 -10.96 4.88 10.55
C THR A 456 -12.12 4.26 9.77
N LEU A 457 -12.37 4.72 8.54
CA LEU A 457 -13.47 4.22 7.70
C LEU A 457 -13.49 2.69 7.60
N VAL A 458 -12.31 2.05 7.63
CA VAL A 458 -12.18 0.60 7.64
C VAL A 458 -12.84 -0.04 8.87
N VAL A 459 -12.72 0.53 10.08
CA VAL A 459 -13.36 0.00 11.29
C VAL A 459 -14.89 0.06 11.16
N GLU A 460 -15.43 1.17 10.68
CA GLU A 460 -16.87 1.31 10.45
C GLU A 460 -17.38 0.30 9.39
N LEU A 461 -16.56 0.01 8.36
CA LEU A 461 -16.87 -1.01 7.37
C LEU A 461 -16.84 -2.42 7.96
N LEU A 462 -15.88 -2.73 8.84
CA LEU A 462 -15.82 -4.01 9.55
C LEU A 462 -17.03 -4.18 10.48
N LEU A 463 -17.42 -3.14 11.22
CA LEU A 463 -18.63 -3.14 12.05
C LEU A 463 -19.89 -3.43 11.22
N SER A 464 -19.97 -2.88 10.00
CA SER A 464 -21.02 -3.19 9.01
C SER A 464 -21.12 -4.67 8.69
N LEU A 465 -19.99 -5.32 8.47
CA LEU A 465 -19.98 -6.75 8.16
C LEU A 465 -20.41 -7.61 9.35
N ILE A 466 -19.98 -7.30 10.58
CA ILE A 466 -20.41 -8.02 11.79
C ILE A 466 -21.92 -7.94 11.96
N ARG A 467 -22.50 -6.74 11.88
CA ARG A 467 -23.95 -6.57 12.09
C ARG A 467 -24.79 -7.28 11.03
N GLU A 468 -24.28 -7.38 9.82
CA GLU A 468 -24.93 -8.14 8.74
C GLU A 468 -24.72 -9.66 8.86
N GLY A 469 -24.01 -10.13 9.91
CA GLY A 469 -23.71 -11.55 10.13
C GLY A 469 -22.76 -12.13 9.08
N LYS A 470 -21.85 -11.30 8.56
CA LYS A 470 -20.92 -11.66 7.46
C LYS A 470 -19.49 -11.93 7.95
N ILE A 471 -19.26 -11.93 9.26
CA ILE A 471 -17.99 -12.26 9.94
C ILE A 471 -18.23 -13.41 10.91
#